data_AF-A0AAT9TA14-F1
#
_entry.id   AF-A0AAT9TA14-F1
#
_cell.length_a   1.000
_cell.length_b   1.000
_cell.length_c   1.000
_cell.angle_alpha   90.00
_cell.angle_beta   90.00
_cell.angle_gamma   90.00
#
_symmetry.space_group_name_H-M   'P 1'
#
loop_
_entity.id
_entity.type
_entity.pdbx_description
1 polymer ?
#
loop_
_entity_poly.entity_id
_entity_poly.type
_entity_poly.pdbx_seq_one_letter_code
_entity_poly.pdbx_strand_id
1 'polypeptide(L)'
;MRMRPTLSWTSTEEPLPGTTDLDPVVEALRGGGVLVLSGAGISTESGIPDYRGEGGSLSRHTPMTYQDFTADAGARRRYWARSHLGWRTFGRARPNAGHRAVAAFGRRGLLSGVITQNVDGLHQAAGSADVVDLHGRLDRVVCLSCGALSPRPALALRLEEANEGFAPVAASMNPDGDADLTDEQVGDFRVVPCAVCGGVLKPDVVFFGEAVPPQRVEHCRELVRRAGTLLVLGSSLTVMSGLRFVRQAEQAGVPVLIVNRDPTRGDRHALTRVGLPLGDALTTAARRLGVPVDLP
;
A
#
# COMPACT_ATOMS: atom_id res chain seq x y z
N MET A 1 -5.99 24.63 5.08
CA MET A 1 -4.78 24.31 5.87
C MET A 1 -4.03 23.21 5.12
N ARG A 2 -2.81 23.45 4.62
CA ARG A 2 -2.02 22.40 3.95
C ARG A 2 -1.70 21.32 4.99
N MET A 3 -2.30 20.14 4.88
CA MET A 3 -1.93 19.00 5.72
C MET A 3 -0.50 18.60 5.35
N ARG A 4 0.46 18.93 6.21
CA ARG A 4 1.80 18.34 6.09
C ARG A 4 1.69 16.86 6.45
N PRO A 5 2.24 15.93 5.64
CA PRO A 5 2.34 14.53 6.02
C PRO A 5 2.98 14.45 7.41
N THR A 6 2.48 13.60 8.29
CA THR A 6 3.15 13.31 9.56
C THR A 6 4.45 12.57 9.23
N LEU A 7 5.54 13.29 9.02
CA LEU A 7 6.79 12.74 8.47
C LEU A 7 7.54 11.85 9.48
N SER A 8 7.36 12.08 10.77
CA SER A 8 7.86 11.22 11.84
C SER A 8 6.77 10.99 12.89
N TRP A 9 6.74 9.79 13.46
CA TRP A 9 6.02 9.49 14.68
C TRP A 9 7.04 8.96 15.67
N THR A 10 7.19 9.67 16.78
CA THR A 10 7.88 9.19 17.98
C THR A 10 6.80 8.89 19.00
N SER A 11 6.72 7.65 19.46
CA SER A 11 5.83 7.29 20.56
C SER A 11 6.25 8.06 21.81
N THR A 12 5.28 8.57 22.57
CA THR A 12 5.48 9.08 23.93
C THR A 12 5.28 7.99 24.99
N GLU A 13 4.81 6.81 24.57
CA GLU A 13 4.50 5.65 25.41
C GLU A 13 5.42 4.48 25.03
N GLU A 14 5.73 3.61 25.99
CA GLU A 14 6.48 2.38 25.71
C GLU A 14 5.71 1.50 24.71
N PRO A 15 6.33 1.11 23.59
CA PRO A 15 5.66 0.26 22.60
C PRO A 15 5.42 -1.13 23.18
N LEU A 16 4.40 -1.82 22.66
CA LEU A 16 4.16 -3.23 22.99
C LEU A 16 5.45 -4.03 22.68
N PRO A 17 5.99 -4.77 23.67
CA PRO A 17 7.18 -5.59 23.45
C PRO A 17 6.96 -6.53 22.28
N GLY A 18 7.94 -6.57 21.36
CA GLY A 18 7.87 -7.51 20.25
C GLY A 18 8.08 -8.93 20.78
N THR A 19 7.30 -9.88 20.26
CA THR A 19 7.50 -11.32 20.49
C THR A 19 7.86 -12.02 19.19
N THR A 20 8.47 -13.20 19.28
CA THR A 20 8.61 -14.14 18.16
C THR A 20 7.56 -15.25 18.19
N ASP A 21 6.72 -15.26 19.22
CA ASP A 21 5.62 -16.22 19.35
C ASP A 21 4.53 -15.93 18.31
N LEU A 22 4.31 -16.92 17.45
CA LEU A 22 3.30 -16.89 16.38
C LEU A 22 1.97 -17.51 16.79
N ASP A 23 1.89 -18.12 17.98
CA ASP A 23 0.71 -18.87 18.41
C ASP A 23 -0.58 -18.01 18.37
N PRO A 24 -0.60 -16.75 18.85
CA PRO A 24 -1.81 -15.92 18.73
C PRO A 24 -2.29 -15.72 17.30
N VAL A 25 -1.36 -15.59 16.34
CA VAL A 25 -1.69 -15.44 14.91
C VAL A 25 -2.21 -16.75 14.33
N VAL A 26 -1.59 -17.88 14.68
CA VAL A 26 -1.99 -19.21 14.24
C VAL A 26 -3.38 -19.57 14.78
N GLU A 27 -3.65 -19.30 16.06
CA GLU A 27 -4.96 -19.56 16.67
C GLU A 27 -6.06 -18.69 16.05
N ALA A 28 -5.79 -17.39 15.82
CA ALA A 28 -6.75 -16.52 15.15
C ALA A 28 -7.08 -17.01 13.74
N LEU A 29 -6.07 -17.40 12.96
CA LEU A 29 -6.27 -17.97 11.62
C LEU A 29 -7.03 -19.30 11.67
N ARG A 30 -6.76 -20.16 12.66
CA ARG A 30 -7.48 -21.43 12.86
C ARG A 30 -8.96 -21.20 13.17
N GLY A 31 -9.27 -20.16 13.96
CA GLY A 31 -10.64 -19.76 14.27
C GLY A 31 -11.40 -19.17 13.07
N GLY A 32 -10.68 -18.71 12.04
CA GLY A 32 -11.26 -18.13 10.82
C GLY A 32 -11.82 -16.72 11.03
N GLY A 33 -12.39 -16.14 9.96
CA GLY A 33 -12.97 -14.80 10.01
C GLY A 33 -11.95 -13.66 10.19
N VAL A 34 -10.67 -13.92 9.89
CA VAL A 34 -9.59 -12.94 10.04
C VAL A 34 -9.65 -11.90 8.94
N LEU A 35 -9.72 -10.62 9.32
CA LEU A 35 -9.57 -9.50 8.38
C LEU A 35 -8.11 -9.07 8.35
N VAL A 36 -7.50 -9.04 7.16
CA VAL A 36 -6.15 -8.52 7.01
C VAL A 36 -6.16 -7.02 6.76
N LEU A 37 -5.29 -6.27 7.43
CA LEU A 37 -4.92 -4.89 7.09
C LEU A 37 -3.43 -4.85 6.75
N SER A 38 -3.06 -4.68 5.48
CA SER A 38 -1.66 -4.63 5.07
C SER A 38 -1.14 -3.22 4.79
N GLY A 39 0.18 -3.03 4.95
CA GLY A 39 0.91 -1.85 4.52
C GLY A 39 2.16 -2.20 3.71
N ALA A 40 2.98 -1.20 3.39
CA ALA A 40 4.10 -1.33 2.46
C ALA A 40 5.14 -2.38 2.90
N GLY A 41 5.25 -2.66 4.20
CA GLY A 41 6.16 -3.65 4.75
C GLY A 41 5.97 -5.04 4.15
N ILE A 42 4.74 -5.44 3.80
CA ILE A 42 4.48 -6.74 3.15
C ILE A 42 5.08 -6.84 1.74
N SER A 43 5.38 -5.71 1.09
CA SER A 43 5.93 -5.65 -0.28
C SER A 43 7.44 -5.44 -0.33
N THR A 44 8.11 -5.31 0.82
CA THR A 44 9.58 -5.12 0.89
C THR A 44 10.35 -6.30 0.30
N GLU A 45 9.95 -7.53 0.63
CA GLU A 45 10.51 -8.76 0.05
C GLU A 45 10.19 -8.94 -1.45
N SER A 46 9.32 -8.10 -2.02
CA SER A 46 9.05 -8.03 -3.47
C SER A 46 9.92 -6.99 -4.19
N GLY A 47 10.86 -6.36 -3.49
CA GLY A 47 11.74 -5.32 -4.02
C GLY A 47 11.09 -3.93 -4.11
N ILE A 48 9.89 -3.75 -3.54
CA ILE A 48 9.26 -2.44 -3.40
C ILE A 48 9.67 -1.87 -2.03
N PRO A 49 10.37 -0.73 -1.97
CA PRO A 49 10.76 -0.15 -0.68
C PRO A 49 9.52 0.22 0.14
N ASP A 50 9.68 0.36 1.45
CA ASP A 50 8.66 0.97 2.28
C ASP A 50 8.95 2.47 2.51
N TYR A 51 8.03 3.15 3.18
CA TYR A 51 8.18 4.59 3.46
C TYR A 51 9.06 4.89 4.69
N ARG A 52 9.20 3.95 5.65
CA ARG A 52 9.56 4.29 7.06
C ARG A 52 10.46 3.29 7.78
N GLY A 53 10.69 2.10 7.24
CA GLY A 53 11.62 1.14 7.80
C GLY A 53 13.07 1.57 7.61
N GLU A 54 13.99 0.69 7.98
CA GLU A 54 15.42 0.90 7.74
C GLU A 54 15.70 1.14 6.25
N GLY A 55 16.14 2.35 5.89
CA GLY A 55 16.34 2.78 4.51
C GLY A 55 15.10 3.37 3.80
N GLY A 56 13.98 3.58 4.50
CA GLY A 56 12.70 4.04 3.95
C GLY A 56 12.72 5.42 3.27
N SER A 57 11.83 5.59 2.28
CA SER A 57 11.86 6.72 1.34
C SER A 57 11.55 8.10 1.93
N LEU A 58 10.84 8.19 3.07
CA LEU A 58 10.47 9.49 3.66
C LEU A 58 11.67 10.28 4.19
N SER A 59 12.81 9.63 4.39
CA SER A 59 14.06 10.33 4.71
C SER A 59 14.62 11.14 3.52
N ARG A 60 14.11 10.91 2.30
CA ARG A 60 14.70 11.43 1.05
C ARG A 60 13.74 12.31 0.23
N HIS A 61 12.42 12.10 0.32
CA HIS A 61 11.43 12.82 -0.51
C HIS A 61 10.14 13.19 0.23
N THR A 62 9.60 14.39 -0.03
CA THR A 62 8.25 14.76 0.40
C THR A 62 7.25 14.23 -0.63
N PRO A 63 6.26 13.42 -0.22
CA PRO A 63 5.26 12.87 -1.14
C PRO A 63 4.43 13.97 -1.84
N MET A 64 4.01 13.70 -3.08
CA MET A 64 3.10 14.57 -3.82
C MET A 64 1.77 14.75 -3.07
N THR A 65 1.29 15.99 -2.96
CA THR A 65 -0.04 16.28 -2.43
C THR A 65 -1.06 16.42 -3.55
N TYR A 66 -2.33 16.15 -3.25
CA TYR A 66 -3.42 16.36 -4.20
C TYR A 66 -3.54 17.81 -4.65
N GLN A 67 -3.35 18.74 -3.72
CA GLN A 67 -3.45 20.16 -3.98
C GLN A 67 -2.32 20.63 -4.91
N ASP A 68 -1.09 20.18 -4.69
CA ASP A 68 0.02 20.55 -5.57
C ASP A 68 -0.17 19.95 -6.97
N PHE A 69 -0.60 18.68 -7.06
CA PHE A 69 -0.87 18.03 -8.34
C PHE A 69 -1.99 18.73 -9.14
N THR A 70 -3.07 19.15 -8.48
CA THR A 70 -4.20 19.78 -9.18
C THR A 70 -3.94 21.25 -9.53
N ALA A 71 -3.18 21.97 -8.70
CA ALA A 71 -2.92 23.39 -8.93
C ALA A 71 -1.81 23.68 -9.95
N ASP A 72 -0.77 22.84 -10.05
CA ASP A 72 0.45 23.17 -10.79
C ASP A 72 0.74 22.18 -11.93
N ALA A 73 0.79 22.68 -13.17
CA ALA A 73 1.12 21.88 -14.36
C ALA A 73 2.57 21.35 -14.35
N GLY A 74 3.52 22.12 -13.83
CA GLY A 74 4.89 21.70 -13.60
C GLY A 74 4.98 20.59 -12.56
N ALA A 75 4.18 20.65 -11.48
CA ALA A 75 4.09 19.56 -10.50
C ALA A 75 3.55 18.26 -11.14
N ARG A 76 2.53 18.36 -12.00
CA ARG A 76 2.03 17.20 -12.77
C ARG A 76 3.07 16.63 -13.72
N ARG A 77 3.81 17.50 -14.40
CA ARG A 77 4.93 17.10 -15.27
C ARG A 77 5.98 16.32 -14.50
N ARG A 78 6.46 16.87 -13.37
CA ARG A 78 7.42 16.18 -12.49
C ARG A 78 6.89 14.82 -12.03
N TYR A 79 5.65 14.77 -11.57
CA TYR A 79 5.03 13.51 -11.14
C TYR A 79 5.00 12.46 -12.26
N TRP A 80 4.49 12.82 -13.44
CA TRP A 80 4.33 11.86 -14.53
C TRP A 80 5.66 11.42 -15.14
N ALA A 81 6.66 12.31 -15.20
CA ALA A 81 8.02 11.95 -15.60
C ALA A 81 8.63 10.91 -14.66
N ARG A 82 8.59 11.16 -13.35
CA ARG A 82 9.07 10.26 -12.30
C ARG A 82 8.31 8.93 -12.29
N SER A 83 6.99 8.98 -12.36
CA SER A 83 6.12 7.79 -12.41
C SER A 83 6.34 6.97 -13.69
N HIS A 84 6.59 7.62 -14.83
CA HIS A 84 6.80 6.90 -16.10
C HIS A 84 8.09 6.07 -16.05
N LEU A 85 9.17 6.63 -15.50
CA LEU A 85 10.41 5.90 -15.30
C LEU A 85 10.23 4.77 -14.27
N GLY A 86 9.64 5.08 -13.11
CA GLY A 86 9.45 4.10 -12.05
C GLY A 86 8.50 2.96 -12.43
N TRP A 87 7.49 3.21 -13.29
CA TRP A 87 6.58 2.20 -13.82
C TRP A 87 7.30 1.04 -14.53
N ARG A 88 8.40 1.32 -15.26
CA ARG A 88 9.18 0.29 -15.99
C ARG A 88 9.76 -0.77 -15.06
N THR A 89 10.00 -0.40 -13.80
CA THR A 89 10.59 -1.28 -12.78
C THR A 89 9.55 -1.77 -11.80
N PHE A 90 8.67 -0.89 -11.31
CA PHE A 90 7.58 -1.21 -10.39
C PHE A 90 6.62 -2.25 -11.00
N GLY A 91 6.31 -2.14 -12.29
CA GLY A 91 5.48 -3.11 -13.01
C GLY A 91 6.08 -4.52 -13.11
N ARG A 92 7.34 -4.73 -12.71
CA ARG A 92 8.00 -6.04 -12.68
C ARG A 92 7.91 -6.72 -11.31
N ALA A 93 7.51 -6.00 -10.26
CA ALA A 93 7.38 -6.58 -8.94
C ALA A 93 6.40 -7.77 -8.96
N ARG A 94 6.76 -8.85 -8.27
CA ARG A 94 5.95 -10.06 -8.16
C ARG A 94 5.58 -10.29 -6.70
N PRO A 95 4.44 -10.95 -6.42
CA PRO A 95 4.09 -11.28 -5.05
C PRO A 95 5.17 -12.13 -4.38
N ASN A 96 5.56 -11.77 -3.15
CA ASN A 96 6.48 -12.58 -2.35
C ASN A 96 5.73 -13.69 -1.57
N ALA A 97 6.45 -14.41 -0.70
CA ALA A 97 5.90 -15.48 0.12
C ALA A 97 4.75 -15.01 1.04
N GLY A 98 4.84 -13.81 1.61
CA GLY A 98 3.81 -13.24 2.47
C GLY A 98 2.48 -13.03 1.76
N HIS A 99 2.50 -12.44 0.56
CA HIS A 99 1.30 -12.26 -0.26
C HIS A 99 0.64 -13.60 -0.62
N ARG A 100 1.46 -14.60 -0.98
CA ARG A 100 0.97 -15.93 -1.36
C ARG A 100 0.38 -16.68 -0.17
N ALA A 101 0.96 -16.51 1.01
CA ALA A 101 0.39 -17.04 2.25
C ALA A 101 -0.98 -16.41 2.56
N VAL A 102 -1.12 -15.08 2.44
CA VAL A 102 -2.41 -14.39 2.58
C VAL A 102 -3.44 -14.93 1.59
N ALA A 103 -3.07 -15.08 0.31
CA ALA A 103 -3.95 -15.64 -0.70
C ALA A 103 -4.35 -17.09 -0.38
N ALA A 104 -3.41 -17.91 0.12
CA ALA A 104 -3.68 -19.29 0.53
C ALA A 104 -4.63 -19.39 1.73
N PHE A 105 -4.49 -18.50 2.72
CA PHE A 105 -5.43 -18.39 3.84
C PHE A 105 -6.84 -18.04 3.35
N GLY A 106 -6.95 -17.10 2.40
CA GLY A 106 -8.21 -16.74 1.77
C GLY A 106 -8.86 -17.92 1.04
N ARG A 107 -8.10 -18.68 0.23
CA ARG A 107 -8.59 -19.89 -0.45
C ARG A 107 -9.08 -20.99 0.50
N ARG A 108 -8.60 -21.00 1.75
CA ARG A 108 -9.03 -21.93 2.80
C ARG A 108 -10.17 -21.39 3.67
N GLY A 109 -10.75 -20.23 3.32
CA GLY A 109 -11.86 -19.62 4.06
C GLY A 109 -11.46 -19.06 5.43
N LEU A 110 -10.16 -18.90 5.69
CA LEU A 110 -9.67 -18.41 6.99
C LEU A 110 -9.77 -16.89 7.11
N LEU A 111 -9.83 -16.19 5.96
CA LEU A 111 -9.92 -14.74 5.90
C LEU A 111 -11.35 -14.28 5.58
N SER A 112 -11.77 -13.19 6.22
CA SER A 112 -13.02 -12.47 5.91
C SER A 112 -12.82 -11.36 4.87
N GLY A 113 -11.58 -11.01 4.54
CA GLY A 113 -11.23 -10.04 3.51
C GLY A 113 -9.81 -9.51 3.68
N VAL A 114 -9.38 -8.66 2.73
CA VAL A 114 -8.09 -7.96 2.80
C VAL A 114 -8.31 -6.47 2.56
N ILE A 115 -7.90 -5.63 3.49
CA ILE A 115 -7.75 -4.19 3.29
C ILE A 115 -6.26 -3.93 3.08
N THR A 116 -5.88 -3.31 1.98
CA THR A 116 -4.48 -2.94 1.73
C THR A 116 -4.32 -1.44 1.60
N GLN A 117 -3.31 -0.89 2.26
CA GLN A 117 -2.85 0.49 2.04
C GLN A 117 -1.95 0.59 0.80
N ASN A 118 -1.52 -0.54 0.26
CA ASN A 118 -0.61 -0.55 -0.88
C ASN A 118 -1.38 -0.27 -2.16
N VAL A 119 -0.66 0.29 -3.12
CA VAL A 119 -1.17 0.63 -4.46
C VAL A 119 -0.54 -0.26 -5.55
N ASP A 120 0.21 -1.29 -5.13
CA ASP A 120 1.05 -2.16 -5.96
C ASP A 120 0.28 -3.28 -6.70
N GLY A 121 -0.83 -3.72 -6.11
CA GLY A 121 -1.65 -4.80 -6.62
C GLY A 121 -1.13 -6.21 -6.47
N LEU A 122 -0.14 -6.42 -5.61
CA LEU A 122 0.49 -7.72 -5.39
C LEU A 122 -0.43 -8.72 -4.68
N HIS A 123 -1.40 -8.26 -3.88
CA HIS A 123 -2.42 -9.15 -3.29
C HIS A 123 -3.27 -9.84 -4.37
N GLN A 124 -3.78 -9.07 -5.33
CA GLN A 124 -4.58 -9.59 -6.43
C GLN A 124 -3.72 -10.47 -7.34
N ALA A 125 -2.47 -10.07 -7.62
CA ALA A 125 -1.55 -10.89 -8.39
C ALA A 125 -1.17 -12.22 -7.68
N ALA A 126 -1.26 -12.28 -6.34
CA ALA A 126 -1.10 -13.50 -5.56
C ALA A 126 -2.36 -14.40 -5.55
N GLY A 127 -3.50 -13.89 -6.04
CA GLY A 127 -4.79 -14.58 -6.04
C GLY A 127 -5.64 -14.33 -4.80
N SER A 128 -5.36 -13.27 -4.01
CA SER A 128 -6.28 -12.85 -2.94
C SER A 128 -7.60 -12.34 -3.54
N ALA A 129 -8.73 -12.87 -3.05
CA ALA A 129 -10.07 -12.36 -3.33
C ALA A 129 -10.47 -11.28 -2.31
N ASP A 130 -11.54 -10.53 -2.60
CA ASP A 130 -12.13 -9.54 -1.69
C ASP A 130 -11.14 -8.51 -1.12
N VAL A 131 -10.27 -8.02 -2.00
CA VAL A 131 -9.25 -7.01 -1.66
C VAL A 131 -9.81 -5.61 -1.83
N VAL A 132 -9.76 -4.82 -0.76
CA VAL A 132 -10.06 -3.39 -0.76
C VAL A 132 -8.77 -2.59 -0.85
N ASP A 133 -8.53 -2.00 -2.02
CA ASP A 133 -7.40 -1.10 -2.27
C ASP A 133 -7.67 0.28 -1.64
N LEU A 134 -7.37 0.42 -0.35
CA LEU A 134 -7.75 1.60 0.45
C LEU A 134 -7.27 2.89 -0.19
N HIS A 135 -6.01 2.91 -0.65
CA HIS A 135 -5.38 4.07 -1.29
C HIS A 135 -5.41 3.99 -2.81
N GLY A 136 -6.25 3.13 -3.39
CA GLY A 136 -6.37 2.99 -4.84
C GLY A 136 -5.24 2.17 -5.46
N ARG A 137 -4.96 2.41 -6.73
CA ARG A 137 -4.19 1.50 -7.59
C ARG A 137 -3.30 2.24 -8.60
N LEU A 138 -2.04 1.86 -8.69
CA LEU A 138 -1.10 2.41 -9.67
C LEU A 138 -1.26 1.84 -11.08
N ASP A 139 -1.85 0.65 -11.21
CA ASP A 139 -2.14 0.04 -12.51
C ASP A 139 -3.36 0.68 -13.22
N ARG A 140 -3.92 1.75 -12.64
CA ARG A 140 -5.08 2.49 -13.14
C ARG A 140 -4.81 4.00 -13.17
N VAL A 141 -5.47 4.67 -14.10
CA VAL A 141 -5.42 6.12 -14.30
C VAL A 141 -6.85 6.63 -14.38
N VAL A 142 -7.15 7.72 -13.67
CA VAL A 142 -8.44 8.40 -13.65
C VAL A 142 -8.34 9.79 -14.27
N CYS A 143 -9.33 10.17 -15.07
CA CYS A 143 -9.50 11.55 -15.50
C CYS A 143 -10.22 12.37 -14.42
N LEU A 144 -9.64 13.49 -14.02
CA LEU A 144 -10.23 14.38 -13.01
C LEU A 144 -11.43 15.19 -13.52
N SER A 145 -11.66 15.21 -14.84
CA SER A 145 -12.76 15.95 -15.47
C SER A 145 -13.98 15.06 -15.72
N CYS A 146 -13.80 13.91 -16.38
CA CYS A 146 -14.91 13.03 -16.77
C CYS A 146 -14.99 11.73 -15.96
N GLY A 147 -14.06 11.46 -15.04
CA GLY A 147 -14.03 10.24 -14.23
C GLY A 147 -13.64 8.98 -15.00
N ALA A 148 -13.32 9.07 -16.30
CA ALA A 148 -12.93 7.91 -17.09
C ALA A 148 -11.70 7.21 -16.49
N LEU A 149 -11.83 5.89 -16.29
CA LEU A 149 -10.75 5.02 -15.85
C LEU A 149 -10.09 4.36 -17.06
N SER A 150 -8.77 4.23 -17.01
CA SER A 150 -7.97 3.54 -18.03
C SER A 150 -6.79 2.81 -17.41
N PRO A 151 -6.31 1.71 -18.03
CA PRO A 151 -5.17 0.97 -17.53
C PRO A 151 -3.87 1.80 -17.68
N ARG A 152 -3.02 1.78 -16.64
CA ARG A 152 -1.73 2.48 -16.63
C ARG A 152 -0.81 2.13 -17.80
N PRO A 153 -0.76 0.87 -18.31
CA PRO A 153 -0.04 0.54 -19.54
C PRO A 153 -0.46 1.36 -20.77
N ALA A 154 -1.77 1.67 -20.93
CA ALA A 154 -2.23 2.46 -22.07
C ALA A 154 -1.73 3.92 -21.99
N LEU A 155 -1.67 4.49 -20.79
CA LEU A 155 -1.03 5.80 -20.60
C LEU A 155 0.48 5.73 -20.83
N ALA A 156 1.15 4.64 -20.42
CA ALA A 156 2.60 4.48 -20.61
C ALA A 156 2.99 4.57 -22.09
N LEU A 157 2.30 3.84 -22.97
CA LEU A 157 2.55 3.88 -24.42
C LEU A 157 2.40 5.30 -24.99
N ARG A 158 1.35 6.02 -24.58
CA ARG A 158 1.11 7.40 -25.02
C ARG A 158 2.16 8.38 -24.52
N LEU A 159 2.67 8.16 -23.31
CA LEU A 159 3.77 8.95 -22.75
C LEU A 159 5.09 8.64 -23.47
N GLU A 160 5.36 7.37 -23.82
CA GLU A 160 6.55 6.97 -24.60
C GLU A 160 6.54 7.65 -25.97
N GLU A 161 5.42 7.60 -26.68
CA GLU A 161 5.26 8.25 -27.99
C GLU A 161 5.42 9.78 -27.90
N ALA A 162 4.86 10.42 -26.87
CA ALA A 162 4.95 11.86 -26.70
C ALA A 162 6.34 12.34 -26.22
N ASN A 163 7.18 11.43 -25.71
CA ASN A 163 8.46 11.71 -25.07
C ASN A 163 9.57 10.81 -25.64
N GLU A 164 9.63 10.69 -26.97
CA GLU A 164 10.65 9.90 -27.64
C GLU A 164 12.06 10.34 -27.18
N GLY A 165 12.89 9.36 -26.78
CA GLY A 165 14.24 9.61 -26.25
C GLY A 165 14.31 9.97 -24.76
N PHE A 166 13.19 10.07 -24.04
CA PHE A 166 13.19 10.28 -22.60
C PHE A 166 13.65 9.02 -21.85
N ALA A 167 14.96 8.95 -21.54
CA ALA A 167 15.58 7.84 -20.84
C ALA A 167 16.54 8.29 -19.71
N PRO A 168 16.09 9.11 -18.74
CA PRO A 168 16.94 9.49 -17.62
C PRO A 168 17.23 8.30 -16.70
N VAL A 169 18.37 8.35 -16.02
CA VAL A 169 18.76 7.36 -15.00
C VAL A 169 18.28 7.87 -13.63
N ALA A 170 17.41 7.10 -12.98
CA ALA A 170 16.95 7.39 -11.61
C ALA A 170 18.00 6.99 -10.59
N ALA A 171 18.14 7.78 -9.52
CA ALA A 171 18.97 7.43 -8.38
C ALA A 171 18.33 6.36 -7.48
N SER A 172 17.00 6.37 -7.34
CA SER A 172 16.23 5.42 -6.52
C SER A 172 14.73 5.41 -6.90
N MET A 173 13.96 4.51 -6.31
CA MET A 173 12.50 4.39 -6.48
C MET A 173 11.78 4.46 -5.14
N ASN A 174 10.53 4.91 -5.15
CA ASN A 174 9.67 5.04 -3.99
C ASN A 174 8.55 3.97 -3.96
N PRO A 175 7.87 3.79 -2.81
CA PRO A 175 6.86 2.74 -2.63
C PRO A 175 5.60 2.91 -3.50
N ASP A 176 5.34 4.13 -3.97
CA ASP A 176 4.28 4.48 -4.93
C ASP A 176 4.76 4.43 -6.39
N GLY A 177 5.94 3.84 -6.62
CA GLY A 177 6.49 3.62 -7.95
C GLY A 177 6.98 4.89 -8.65
N ASP A 178 7.12 6.02 -7.93
CA ASP A 178 7.82 7.18 -8.47
C ASP A 178 9.35 7.01 -8.38
N ALA A 179 10.07 7.55 -9.37
CA ALA A 179 11.53 7.55 -9.40
C ALA A 179 12.09 8.90 -8.94
N ASP A 180 13.29 8.93 -8.39
CA ASP A 180 13.98 10.18 -8.03
C ASP A 180 14.63 10.85 -9.25
N LEU A 181 14.10 12.01 -9.65
CA LEU A 181 14.59 12.83 -10.78
C LEU A 181 14.66 14.31 -10.37
N THR A 182 15.71 15.01 -10.83
CA THR A 182 15.85 16.46 -10.70
C THR A 182 14.96 17.21 -11.70
N ASP A 183 14.69 18.50 -11.44
CA ASP A 183 13.94 19.35 -12.38
C ASP A 183 14.59 19.43 -13.77
N GLU A 184 15.93 19.38 -13.83
CA GLU A 184 16.69 19.34 -15.09
C GLU A 184 16.46 18.02 -15.84
N GLN A 185 16.46 16.88 -15.13
CA GLN A 185 16.18 15.57 -15.73
C GLN A 185 14.72 15.43 -16.19
N VAL A 186 13.78 16.09 -15.51
CA VAL A 186 12.39 16.17 -15.95
C VAL A 186 12.27 16.98 -17.24
N GLY A 187 13.05 18.05 -17.38
CA GLY A 187 13.19 18.81 -18.61
C GLY A 187 11.85 19.24 -19.22
N ASP A 188 11.69 18.96 -20.52
CA ASP A 188 10.51 19.29 -21.33
C ASP A 188 9.47 18.15 -21.42
N PHE A 189 9.51 17.19 -20.48
CA PHE A 189 8.58 16.06 -20.46
C PHE A 189 7.12 16.48 -20.70
N ARG A 190 6.48 15.85 -21.66
CA ARG A 190 5.12 16.14 -22.12
C ARG A 190 4.13 15.20 -21.45
N VAL A 191 3.22 15.79 -20.68
CA VAL A 191 2.07 15.07 -20.14
C VAL A 191 0.97 15.03 -21.21
N VAL A 192 0.36 13.86 -21.40
CA VAL A 192 -0.74 13.67 -22.36
C VAL A 192 -2.11 13.82 -21.69
N PRO A 193 -3.12 14.41 -22.37
CA PRO A 193 -4.44 14.61 -21.81
C PRO A 193 -5.28 13.33 -21.80
N CYS A 194 -6.45 13.38 -21.17
CA CYS A 194 -7.44 12.31 -21.29
C CYS A 194 -7.86 12.10 -22.76
N ALA A 195 -7.85 10.84 -23.23
CA ALA A 195 -8.26 10.50 -24.59
C ALA A 195 -9.77 10.69 -24.85
N VAL A 196 -10.57 10.83 -23.79
CA VAL A 196 -12.03 10.99 -23.89
C VAL A 196 -12.45 12.47 -23.93
N CYS A 197 -11.92 13.29 -23.02
CA CYS A 197 -12.39 14.68 -22.85
C CYS A 197 -11.29 15.74 -22.87
N GLY A 198 -10.03 15.36 -23.08
CA GLY A 198 -8.90 16.30 -23.00
C GLY A 198 -8.49 16.72 -21.58
N GLY A 199 -9.21 16.27 -20.54
CA GLY A 199 -8.98 16.63 -19.15
C GLY A 199 -7.69 16.08 -18.52
N VAL A 200 -7.40 16.52 -17.30
CA VAL A 200 -6.20 16.13 -16.56
C VAL A 200 -6.30 14.67 -16.10
N LEU A 201 -5.24 13.90 -16.36
CA LEU A 201 -5.08 12.53 -15.87
C LEU A 201 -4.32 12.51 -14.54
N LYS A 202 -4.81 11.71 -13.58
CA LYS A 202 -4.16 11.38 -12.31
C LYS A 202 -4.03 9.86 -12.21
N PRO A 203 -2.97 9.30 -11.61
CA PRO A 203 -3.03 7.91 -11.14
C PRO A 203 -4.28 7.70 -10.26
N ASP A 204 -4.91 6.53 -10.30
CA ASP A 204 -6.06 6.21 -9.45
C ASP A 204 -5.62 5.85 -8.02
N VAL A 205 -4.73 6.66 -7.44
CA VAL A 205 -4.24 6.52 -6.07
C VAL A 205 -4.66 7.73 -5.23
N VAL A 206 -4.89 7.52 -3.94
CA VAL A 206 -5.23 8.59 -3.00
C VAL A 206 -3.94 9.31 -2.59
N PHE A 207 -3.75 10.55 -3.03
CA PHE A 207 -2.60 11.36 -2.65
C PHE A 207 -2.72 11.89 -1.20
N PHE A 208 -1.59 12.37 -0.67
CA PHE A 208 -1.62 13.11 0.59
C PHE A 208 -2.51 14.36 0.44
N GLY A 209 -3.38 14.59 1.42
CA GLY A 209 -4.37 15.66 1.36
C GLY A 209 -5.61 15.35 0.51
N GLU A 210 -5.69 14.16 -0.11
CA GLU A 210 -6.89 13.64 -0.77
C GLU A 210 -7.72 12.80 0.22
N ALA A 211 -9.04 12.88 0.11
CA ALA A 211 -9.92 12.01 0.88
C ALA A 211 -10.05 10.64 0.20
N VAL A 212 -9.92 9.56 0.99
CA VAL A 212 -10.33 8.24 0.53
C VAL A 212 -11.84 8.27 0.23
N PRO A 213 -12.33 7.71 -0.90
CA PRO A 213 -13.75 7.71 -1.23
C PRO A 213 -14.63 7.21 -0.07
N PRO A 214 -15.70 7.93 0.33
CA PRO A 214 -16.50 7.59 1.51
C PRO A 214 -17.06 6.18 1.48
N GLN A 215 -17.55 5.72 0.33
CA GLN A 215 -18.07 4.37 0.14
C GLN A 215 -17.01 3.29 0.40
N ARG A 216 -15.76 3.55 -0.01
CA ARG A 216 -14.63 2.64 0.25
C ARG A 216 -14.30 2.58 1.74
N VAL A 217 -14.29 3.73 2.41
CA VAL A 217 -14.09 3.78 3.86
C VAL A 217 -15.20 3.03 4.59
N GLU A 218 -16.46 3.22 4.20
CA GLU A 218 -17.59 2.55 4.83
C GLU A 218 -17.56 1.04 4.61
N HIS A 219 -17.17 0.59 3.42
CA HIS A 219 -16.95 -0.82 3.17
C HIS A 219 -15.86 -1.42 4.07
N CYS A 220 -14.72 -0.73 4.25
CA CYS A 220 -13.71 -1.15 5.22
C CYS A 220 -14.26 -1.21 6.66
N ARG A 221 -15.10 -0.25 7.06
CA ARG A 221 -15.71 -0.27 8.40
C ARG A 221 -16.63 -1.47 8.60
N GLU A 222 -17.39 -1.84 7.58
CA GLU A 222 -18.25 -3.02 7.59
C GLU A 222 -17.43 -4.29 7.78
N LEU A 223 -16.34 -4.44 7.02
CA LEU A 223 -15.43 -5.58 7.15
C LEU A 223 -14.87 -5.69 8.57
N VAL A 224 -14.42 -4.57 9.15
CA VAL A 224 -13.91 -4.54 10.54
C VAL A 224 -14.98 -4.97 11.53
N ARG A 225 -16.24 -4.54 11.36
CA ARG A 225 -17.34 -4.89 12.27
C ARG A 225 -17.70 -6.38 12.25
N ARG A 226 -17.48 -7.05 11.11
CA ARG A 226 -17.76 -8.48 10.92
C ARG A 226 -16.57 -9.39 11.23
N ALA A 227 -15.38 -8.82 11.40
CA ALA A 227 -14.16 -9.59 11.60
C ALA A 227 -14.14 -10.27 12.97
N GLY A 228 -13.71 -11.53 13.01
CA GLY A 228 -13.41 -12.21 14.27
C GLY A 228 -12.07 -11.76 14.86
N THR A 229 -11.14 -11.30 14.02
CA THR A 229 -9.84 -10.73 14.42
C THR A 229 -9.35 -9.82 13.30
N LEU A 230 -8.73 -8.69 13.66
CA LEU A 230 -8.00 -7.84 12.73
C LEU A 230 -6.50 -8.16 12.79
N LEU A 231 -5.92 -8.62 11.68
CA LEU A 231 -4.50 -8.94 11.55
C LEU A 231 -3.79 -7.86 10.72
N VAL A 232 -2.94 -7.05 11.36
CA VAL A 232 -2.15 -6.01 10.70
C VAL A 232 -0.83 -6.59 10.21
N LEU A 233 -0.51 -6.39 8.93
CA LEU A 233 0.70 -6.92 8.29
C LEU A 233 1.54 -5.79 7.69
N GLY A 234 2.75 -5.57 8.22
CA GLY A 234 3.73 -4.69 7.56
C GLY A 234 3.32 -3.23 7.48
N SER A 235 2.68 -2.69 8.52
CA SER A 235 2.29 -1.27 8.56
C SER A 235 2.73 -0.61 9.86
N SER A 236 3.41 0.54 9.73
CA SER A 236 3.71 1.40 10.88
C SER A 236 2.47 2.07 11.49
N LEU A 237 1.34 2.08 10.76
CA LEU A 237 0.07 2.71 11.15
C LEU A 237 0.20 4.20 11.54
N THR A 238 1.24 4.88 11.07
CA THR A 238 1.48 6.30 11.38
C THR A 238 0.41 7.20 10.75
N VAL A 239 -0.10 6.82 9.57
CA VAL A 239 -1.17 7.53 8.86
C VAL A 239 -2.55 7.09 9.36
N MET A 240 -3.41 8.06 9.67
CA MET A 240 -4.75 7.82 10.21
C MET A 240 -5.66 6.98 9.30
N SER A 241 -5.39 6.94 8.00
CA SER A 241 -6.20 6.20 7.03
C SER A 241 -6.21 4.68 7.30
N GLY A 242 -5.09 4.11 7.75
CA GLY A 242 -5.01 2.73 8.25
C GLY A 242 -5.36 2.62 9.73
N LEU A 243 -4.75 3.45 10.59
CA LEU A 243 -4.92 3.38 12.05
C LEU A 243 -6.37 3.49 12.53
N ARG A 244 -7.24 4.21 11.80
CA ARG A 244 -8.67 4.33 12.16
C ARG A 244 -9.37 2.97 12.23
N PHE A 245 -8.96 2.00 11.42
CA PHE A 245 -9.58 0.67 11.41
C PHE A 245 -9.11 -0.17 12.60
N VAL A 246 -7.86 0.02 13.04
CA VAL A 246 -7.32 -0.58 14.27
C VAL A 246 -8.04 -0.03 15.50
N ARG A 247 -8.22 1.30 15.58
CA ARG A 247 -9.00 1.93 16.66
C ARG A 247 -10.45 1.47 16.67
N GLN A 248 -11.06 1.33 15.49
CA GLN A 248 -12.42 0.82 15.38
C GLN A 248 -12.52 -0.62 15.88
N ALA A 249 -11.56 -1.49 15.53
CA ALA A 249 -11.53 -2.88 15.97
C ALA A 249 -11.47 -2.96 17.50
N GLU A 250 -10.55 -2.24 18.14
CA GLU A 250 -10.44 -2.15 19.60
C GLU A 250 -11.77 -1.67 20.23
N GLN A 251 -12.34 -0.57 19.73
CA GLN A 251 -13.60 -0.02 20.25
C GLN A 251 -14.79 -1.00 20.11
N ALA A 252 -14.76 -1.86 19.09
CA ALA A 252 -15.76 -2.89 18.87
C ALA A 252 -15.45 -4.21 19.61
N GLY A 253 -14.36 -4.29 20.37
CA GLY A 253 -13.92 -5.51 21.04
C GLY A 253 -13.37 -6.59 20.09
N VAL A 254 -13.05 -6.23 18.85
CA VAL A 254 -12.41 -7.13 17.88
C VAL A 254 -10.92 -7.22 18.21
N PRO A 255 -10.38 -8.42 18.50
CA PRO A 255 -8.96 -8.61 18.74
C PRO A 255 -8.09 -8.07 17.61
N VAL A 256 -7.04 -7.33 17.97
CA VAL A 256 -6.04 -6.83 17.01
C VAL A 256 -4.71 -7.55 17.25
N LEU A 257 -4.17 -8.14 16.18
CA LEU A 257 -2.85 -8.76 16.15
C LEU A 257 -1.98 -8.03 15.13
N ILE A 258 -0.69 -7.86 15.41
CA ILE A 258 0.24 -7.18 14.51
C ILE A 258 1.40 -8.12 14.17
N VAL A 259 1.74 -8.23 12.89
CA VAL A 259 3.01 -8.80 12.43
C VAL A 259 3.80 -7.67 11.75
N ASN A 260 4.76 -7.11 12.50
CA ASN A 260 5.60 -6.01 12.05
C ASN A 260 6.90 -5.98 12.87
N ARG A 261 8.05 -5.94 12.18
CA ARG A 261 9.38 -5.94 12.81
C ARG A 261 9.56 -4.79 13.79
N ASP A 262 9.18 -3.59 13.35
CA ASP A 262 9.34 -2.36 14.12
C ASP A 262 8.06 -2.02 14.90
N PRO A 263 8.15 -1.20 15.97
CA PRO A 263 6.98 -0.68 16.66
C PRO A 263 6.00 0.04 15.73
N THR A 264 4.71 -0.05 16.04
CA THR A 264 3.66 0.61 15.27
C THR A 264 2.87 1.56 16.15
N ARG A 265 2.25 2.57 15.53
CA ARG A 265 1.30 3.44 16.24
C ARG A 265 0.03 2.69 16.70
N GLY A 266 -0.18 1.48 16.21
CA GLY A 266 -1.26 0.59 16.62
C GLY A 266 -0.94 -0.30 17.81
N ASP A 267 0.30 -0.33 18.30
CA ASP A 267 0.76 -1.31 19.32
C ASP A 267 -0.09 -1.29 20.58
N ARG A 268 -0.45 -0.09 21.07
CA ARG A 268 -1.31 0.10 22.25
C ARG A 268 -2.74 -0.45 22.10
N HIS A 269 -3.16 -0.71 20.86
CA HIS A 269 -4.47 -1.23 20.51
C HIS A 269 -4.44 -2.74 20.23
N ALA A 270 -3.26 -3.37 20.28
CA ALA A 270 -3.04 -4.75 19.90
C ALA A 270 -2.81 -5.66 21.11
N LEU A 271 -3.23 -6.92 20.99
CA LEU A 271 -2.97 -7.95 21.99
C LEU A 271 -1.53 -8.48 21.92
N THR A 272 -0.96 -8.53 20.73
CA THR A 272 0.44 -8.92 20.51
C THR A 272 1.02 -8.29 19.24
N ARG A 273 2.34 -8.10 19.25
CA ARG A 273 3.13 -7.72 18.07
C ARG A 273 4.21 -8.77 17.83
N VAL A 274 4.07 -9.50 16.74
CA VAL A 274 5.07 -10.45 16.27
C VAL A 274 6.13 -9.72 15.43
N GLY A 275 7.36 -9.70 15.92
CA GLY A 275 8.51 -9.01 15.34
C GLY A 275 9.31 -9.87 14.36
N LEU A 276 8.66 -10.62 13.48
CA LEU A 276 9.30 -11.50 12.49
C LEU A 276 9.19 -10.94 11.06
N PRO A 277 10.10 -11.33 10.13
CA PRO A 277 9.91 -11.09 8.70
C PRO A 277 8.58 -11.66 8.21
N LEU A 278 7.86 -10.93 7.34
CA LEU A 278 6.48 -11.27 6.99
C LEU A 278 6.39 -12.55 6.17
N GLY A 279 7.28 -12.76 5.21
CA GLY A 279 7.36 -14.00 4.46
C GLY A 279 7.52 -15.21 5.38
N ASP A 280 8.48 -15.15 6.30
CA ASP A 280 8.78 -16.24 7.23
C ASP A 280 7.65 -16.48 8.23
N ALA A 281 7.09 -15.41 8.80
CA ALA A 281 6.00 -15.47 9.76
C ALA A 281 4.75 -16.12 9.15
N LEU A 282 4.33 -15.66 7.98
CA LEU A 282 3.09 -16.10 7.35
C LEU A 282 3.23 -17.49 6.73
N THR A 283 4.37 -17.84 6.14
CA THR A 283 4.60 -19.21 5.65
C THR A 283 4.75 -20.21 6.80
N THR A 284 5.33 -19.80 7.94
CA THR A 284 5.37 -20.64 9.14
C THR A 284 3.99 -20.86 9.72
N ALA A 285 3.14 -19.83 9.80
CA ALA A 285 1.75 -19.97 10.20
C ALA A 285 1.00 -20.93 9.26
N ALA A 286 1.20 -20.80 7.94
CA ALA A 286 0.59 -21.70 6.96
C ALA A 286 1.01 -23.16 7.14
N ARG A 287 2.29 -23.43 7.37
CA ARG A 287 2.79 -24.79 7.68
C ARG A 287 2.13 -25.35 8.95
N ARG A 288 2.04 -24.56 10.03
CA ARG A 288 1.39 -24.97 11.29
C ARG A 288 -0.11 -25.26 11.12
N LEU A 289 -0.76 -24.64 10.14
CA LEU A 289 -2.17 -24.84 9.82
C LEU A 289 -2.42 -25.90 8.74
N GLY A 290 -1.38 -26.52 8.17
CA GLY A 290 -1.53 -27.44 7.03
C GLY A 290 -2.09 -26.76 5.77
N VAL A 291 -1.85 -25.46 5.61
CA VAL A 291 -2.26 -24.67 4.44
C VAL A 291 -1.10 -24.63 3.43
N PRO A 292 -1.24 -25.22 2.23
CA PRO A 292 -0.21 -25.17 1.22
C PRO A 292 -0.09 -23.74 0.67
N VAL A 293 1.15 -23.27 0.55
CA VAL A 293 1.49 -21.98 -0.06
C VAL A 293 2.31 -22.28 -1.31
N ASP A 294 1.82 -21.83 -2.47
CA ASP A 294 2.52 -21.99 -3.73
C ASP A 294 3.71 -21.01 -3.75
N LEU A 295 4.90 -21.48 -3.40
CA LEU A 295 6.12 -20.70 -3.49
C LEU A 295 6.77 -20.91 -4.87
N PRO A 296 7.35 -19.86 -5.47
CA PRO A 296 8.05 -19.95 -6.76
C PRO A 296 9.35 -20.77 -6.68
#